data_AF-A0A7C7KP47-F1
#
_entry.id   AF-A0A7C7KP47-F1
#
_cell.length_a   1.000
_cell.length_b   1.000
_cell.length_c   1.000
_cell.angle_alpha   90.00
_cell.angle_beta   90.00
_cell.angle_gamma   90.00
#
_symmetry.space_group_name_H-M   'P 1'
#
loop_
_entity.id
_entity.type
_entity.pdbx_description
1 polymer ?
#
loop_
_entity_poly.entity_id
_entity_poly.type
_entity_poly.pdbx_seq_one_letter_code
_entity_poly.pdbx_strand_id
1 'polypeptide(L)'
;MIKKGVFKLLSINNTFLKKLKFILLALLVISLPFSVALANILCGLLLLYWLLFYDNKKELLSLFKKNPIVFFAYLFFLSFLISLIWSDNLERGFEVIKKELLLLFIPIFMMLIEKGEEKILIKLFIFSMSILVFISYLVYFGVLDFISKTFEITPTPYTPFMTHISYNPFLALAIYLLIYYFFKVKKIKLKIFIALLIILMSINMFITGGRAGQVAFFVLLLVAFFQFIRISILKTVIFLFSLASIFILAYNFSPLFKERVNGVIYEVNNLEKSRNRSVGLRITMWENSIRIIKNTPLLGSGVGDFSKEYKKISKKYTPTALSDVAQPHNMYLFV
;
A
#
# COMPACT_ATOMS: atom_id res chain seq x y z
N MET A 1 32.22 0.44 45.17
CA MET A 1 30.83 -0.03 44.94
C MET A 1 29.97 0.91 44.07
N ILE A 2 30.25 2.22 44.03
CA ILE A 2 29.41 3.22 43.33
C ILE A 2 29.52 3.17 41.79
N LYS A 3 30.68 2.82 41.22
CA LYS A 3 30.86 2.68 39.75
C LYS A 3 30.02 1.56 39.11
N LYS A 4 29.68 0.50 39.85
CA LYS A 4 28.81 -0.60 39.34
C LYS A 4 27.33 -0.18 39.27
N GLY A 5 26.89 0.78 40.08
CA GLY A 5 25.51 1.29 40.07
C GLY A 5 25.20 2.22 38.89
N VAL A 6 26.15 3.09 38.53
CA VAL A 6 26.00 4.06 37.43
C VAL A 6 26.02 3.37 36.05
N PHE A 7 26.89 2.37 35.85
CA PHE A 7 26.85 1.55 34.63
C PHE A 7 25.56 0.74 34.50
N LYS A 8 24.98 0.29 35.63
CA LYS A 8 23.70 -0.42 35.65
C LYS A 8 22.55 0.51 35.25
N LEU A 9 22.50 1.75 35.76
CA LEU A 9 21.51 2.76 35.38
C LEU A 9 21.59 3.17 33.89
N LEU A 10 22.79 3.39 33.35
CA LEU A 10 22.98 3.68 31.92
C LEU A 10 22.62 2.49 31.01
N SER A 11 22.90 1.26 31.45
CA SER A 11 22.53 0.04 30.73
C SER A 11 21.01 -0.27 30.78
N ILE A 12 20.35 0.08 31.88
CA ILE A 12 18.89 -0.05 32.06
C ILE A 12 18.16 0.92 31.13
N ASN A 13 18.63 2.17 31.02
CA ASN A 13 18.10 3.14 30.07
C ASN A 13 18.21 2.66 28.63
N ASN A 14 19.37 2.13 28.22
CA ASN A 14 19.54 1.63 26.85
C ASN A 14 18.68 0.40 26.54
N THR A 15 18.54 -0.53 27.49
CA THR A 15 17.71 -1.73 27.29
C THR A 15 16.22 -1.37 27.23
N PHE A 16 15.76 -0.47 28.10
CA PHE A 16 14.40 0.02 28.10
C PHE A 16 14.07 0.77 26.81
N LEU A 17 14.94 1.70 26.37
CA LEU A 17 14.76 2.46 25.14
C LEU A 17 14.70 1.56 23.90
N LYS A 18 15.53 0.51 23.83
CA LYS A 18 15.46 -0.48 22.75
C LYS A 18 14.14 -1.25 22.74
N LYS A 19 13.66 -1.67 23.92
CA LYS A 19 12.35 -2.33 24.05
C LYS A 19 11.21 -1.41 23.65
N LEU A 20 11.22 -0.15 24.10
CA LEU A 20 10.22 0.85 23.76
C LEU A 20 10.14 1.06 22.24
N LYS A 21 11.28 1.30 21.59
CA LYS A 21 11.40 1.39 20.13
C LYS A 21 10.76 0.20 19.43
N PHE A 22 11.13 -1.01 19.84
CA PHE A 22 10.62 -2.23 19.23
C PHE A 22 9.12 -2.41 19.45
N ILE A 23 8.60 -2.06 20.63
CA ILE A 23 7.15 -2.07 20.92
C ILE A 23 6.42 -1.09 20.00
N LEU A 24 6.95 0.13 19.82
CA LEU A 24 6.35 1.12 18.93
C LEU A 24 6.33 0.63 17.46
N LEU A 25 7.43 0.03 16.99
CA LEU A 25 7.50 -0.59 15.65
C LEU A 25 6.51 -1.75 15.50
N ALA A 26 6.42 -2.62 16.50
CA ALA A 26 5.51 -3.75 16.52
C ALA A 26 4.04 -3.29 16.47
N LEU A 27 3.68 -2.32 17.32
CA LEU A 27 2.36 -1.72 17.33
C LEU A 27 2.03 -1.04 16.00
N LEU A 28 2.99 -0.33 15.39
CA LEU A 28 2.79 0.33 14.10
C LEU A 28 2.42 -0.70 13.05
N VAL A 29 3.21 -1.77 12.93
CA VAL A 29 3.00 -2.82 11.94
C VAL A 29 1.68 -3.56 12.17
N ILE A 30 1.31 -3.81 13.43
CA ILE A 30 0.01 -4.41 13.76
C ILE A 30 -1.13 -3.46 13.40
N SER A 31 -0.99 -2.15 13.61
CA SER A 31 -2.05 -1.17 13.38
C SER A 31 -2.25 -0.80 11.92
N LEU A 32 -1.24 -0.99 11.06
CA LEU A 32 -1.27 -0.59 9.65
C LEU A 32 -2.59 -0.96 8.96
N PRO A 33 -3.10 -2.20 9.08
CA PRO A 33 -4.33 -2.55 8.40
C PRO A 33 -5.62 -2.35 9.23
N PHE A 34 -5.52 -1.85 10.46
CA PHE A 34 -6.67 -1.60 11.34
C PHE A 34 -7.02 -0.11 11.49
N SER A 35 -6.04 0.79 11.51
CA SER A 35 -6.31 2.21 11.75
C SER A 35 -5.20 3.12 11.21
N VAL A 36 -5.57 3.96 10.26
CA VAL A 36 -4.69 5.02 9.72
C VAL A 36 -4.32 6.03 10.81
N ALA A 37 -5.27 6.39 11.68
CA ALA A 37 -5.05 7.34 12.76
C ALA A 37 -4.01 6.80 13.76
N LEU A 38 -4.15 5.55 14.19
CA LEU A 38 -3.21 4.92 15.11
C LEU A 38 -1.82 4.78 14.46
N ALA A 39 -1.75 4.39 13.20
CA ALA A 39 -0.48 4.32 12.47
C ALA A 39 0.21 5.69 12.41
N ASN A 40 -0.52 6.77 12.14
CA ASN A 40 0.04 8.13 12.13
C ASN A 40 0.56 8.58 13.50
N ILE A 41 -0.17 8.28 14.58
CA ILE A 41 0.28 8.56 15.96
C ILE A 41 1.58 7.80 16.25
N LEU A 42 1.64 6.51 15.91
CA LEU A 42 2.81 5.67 16.16
C LEU A 42 4.02 6.11 15.30
N CYS A 43 3.81 6.54 14.06
CA CYS A 43 4.84 7.17 13.25
C CYS A 43 5.35 8.46 13.93
N GLY A 44 4.47 9.32 14.44
CA GLY A 44 4.86 10.52 15.18
C GLY A 44 5.69 10.21 16.44
N LEU A 45 5.31 9.18 17.19
CA LEU A 45 6.06 8.73 18.37
C LEU A 45 7.43 8.12 17.99
N LEU A 46 7.52 7.39 16.89
CA LEU A 46 8.79 6.86 16.38
C LEU A 46 9.71 7.96 15.86
N LEU A 47 9.15 9.00 15.23
CA LEU A 47 9.88 10.19 14.83
C LEU A 47 10.42 10.93 16.06
N LEU A 48 9.60 11.13 17.09
CA LEU A 48 10.02 11.74 18.35
C LEU A 48 11.11 10.90 19.04
N TYR A 49 10.94 9.57 19.07
CA TYR A 49 11.96 8.66 19.58
C TYR A 49 13.29 8.83 18.83
N TRP A 50 13.24 8.85 17.49
CA TRP A 50 14.42 9.04 16.66
C TRP A 50 15.11 10.39 16.94
N LEU A 51 14.34 11.48 17.03
CA LEU A 51 14.87 12.82 17.33
C LEU A 51 15.53 12.92 18.71
N LEU A 52 14.96 12.26 19.73
CA LEU A 52 15.43 12.38 21.12
C LEU A 52 16.59 11.41 21.45
N PHE A 53 16.60 10.21 20.85
CA PHE A 53 17.47 9.12 21.29
C PHE A 53 18.45 8.64 20.22
N TYR A 54 18.34 9.12 18.99
CA TYR A 54 19.17 8.67 17.86
C TYR A 54 20.06 9.80 17.34
N ASP A 55 21.20 10.03 18.00
CA ASP A 55 22.17 11.05 17.55
C ASP A 55 23.11 10.49 16.48
N ASN A 56 22.66 10.45 15.23
CA ASN A 56 23.48 9.89 14.15
C ASN A 56 23.26 10.55 12.78
N LYS A 57 23.38 11.89 12.73
CA LYS A 57 23.34 12.67 11.47
C LYS A 57 24.31 12.11 10.40
N LYS A 58 25.46 11.57 10.82
CA LYS A 58 26.45 10.93 9.94
C LYS A 58 25.92 9.66 9.28
N GLU A 59 25.17 8.85 10.01
CA GLU A 59 24.57 7.62 9.48
C GLU A 59 23.46 7.94 8.48
N LEU A 60 22.61 8.93 8.80
CA LEU A 60 21.59 9.43 7.87
C LEU A 60 22.24 9.93 6.57
N LEU A 61 23.29 10.76 6.66
CA LEU A 61 24.06 11.22 5.50
C LEU A 61 24.71 10.06 4.72
N SER A 62 25.18 9.02 5.42
CA SER A 62 25.72 7.81 4.78
C SER A 62 24.63 7.05 4.02
N LEU A 63 23.42 6.91 4.58
CA LEU A 63 22.29 6.29 3.91
C LEU A 63 21.91 7.04 2.64
N PHE A 64 21.86 8.37 2.68
CA PHE A 64 21.62 9.21 1.50
C PHE A 64 22.61 8.95 0.37
N LYS A 65 23.91 8.86 0.71
CA LYS A 65 24.97 8.68 -0.29
C LYS A 65 25.03 7.27 -0.85
N LYS A 66 24.69 6.26 -0.05
CA LYS A 66 24.92 4.84 -0.39
C LYS A 66 23.66 4.10 -0.82
N ASN A 67 22.48 4.57 -0.43
CA ASN A 67 21.23 3.87 -0.71
C ASN A 67 20.41 4.63 -1.76
N PRO A 68 20.29 4.11 -3.00
CA PRO A 68 19.56 4.79 -4.07
C PRO A 68 18.07 4.97 -3.73
N ILE A 69 17.47 4.07 -2.94
CA ILE A 69 16.05 4.18 -2.54
C ILE A 69 15.83 5.42 -1.68
N VAL A 70 16.72 5.65 -0.70
CA VAL A 70 16.64 6.83 0.16
C VAL A 70 16.86 8.10 -0.66
N PHE A 71 17.86 8.09 -1.55
CA PHE A 71 18.14 9.21 -2.44
C PHE A 71 16.92 9.57 -3.31
N PHE A 72 16.36 8.60 -4.04
CA PHE A 72 15.22 8.85 -4.93
C PHE A 72 13.94 9.20 -4.18
N ALA A 73 13.69 8.62 -3.00
CA ALA A 73 12.55 8.99 -2.17
C ALA A 73 12.61 10.48 -1.76
N TYR A 74 13.79 10.96 -1.37
CA TYR A 74 13.96 12.37 -1.01
C TYR A 74 13.98 13.29 -2.21
N LEU A 75 14.59 12.88 -3.32
CA LEU A 75 14.52 13.65 -4.57
C LEU A 75 13.06 13.80 -5.03
N PHE A 76 12.28 12.72 -4.95
CA PHE A 76 10.86 12.76 -5.26
C PHE A 76 10.09 13.67 -4.28
N PHE A 77 10.33 13.57 -2.97
CA PHE A 77 9.73 14.48 -2.00
C PHE A 77 10.11 15.96 -2.24
N LEU A 78 11.39 16.23 -2.53
CA LEU A 78 11.88 17.57 -2.85
C LEU A 78 11.21 18.14 -4.11
N SER A 79 10.85 17.30 -5.09
CA SER A 79 10.14 17.76 -6.28
C SER A 79 8.78 18.38 -5.93
N PHE A 80 8.07 17.87 -4.92
CA PHE A 80 6.83 18.49 -4.42
C PHE A 80 7.07 19.81 -3.70
N LEU A 81 8.17 19.93 -2.96
CA LEU A 81 8.53 21.20 -2.30
C LEU A 81 8.92 22.27 -3.31
N ILE A 82 9.70 21.90 -4.34
CA ILE A 82 10.13 22.81 -5.39
C ILE A 82 8.92 23.27 -6.20
N SER A 83 7.94 22.39 -6.47
CA SER A 83 6.75 22.76 -7.23
C SER A 83 5.77 23.69 -6.51
N LEU A 84 5.92 23.89 -5.19
CA LEU A 84 5.21 24.96 -4.49
C LEU A 84 5.61 26.36 -4.97
N ILE A 85 6.85 26.53 -5.47
CA ILE A 85 7.38 27.85 -5.87
C ILE A 85 6.51 28.49 -6.96
N TRP A 86 5.88 27.68 -7.81
CA TRP A 86 4.96 28.14 -8.87
C TRP A 86 3.53 27.61 -8.69
N SER A 87 3.16 27.18 -7.48
CA SER A 87 1.77 26.80 -7.17
C SER A 87 0.97 28.03 -6.71
N ASP A 88 -0.13 28.33 -7.39
CA ASP A 88 -1.08 29.38 -7.00
C ASP A 88 -1.83 28.96 -5.72
N ASN A 89 -2.26 27.69 -5.62
CA ASN A 89 -2.99 27.19 -4.45
C ASN A 89 -2.06 26.50 -3.43
N LEU A 90 -1.46 27.32 -2.55
CA LEU A 90 -0.55 26.83 -1.52
C LEU A 90 -1.22 25.91 -0.49
N GLU A 91 -2.48 26.18 -0.12
CA GLU A 91 -3.23 25.35 0.84
C GLU A 91 -3.32 23.91 0.33
N ARG A 92 -3.77 23.74 -0.91
CA ARG A 92 -3.84 22.44 -1.57
C ARG A 92 -2.46 21.80 -1.73
N GLY A 93 -1.44 22.60 -2.06
CA GLY A 93 -0.06 22.12 -2.17
C GLY A 93 0.44 21.52 -0.85
N PHE A 94 0.21 22.20 0.28
CA PHE A 94 0.57 21.69 1.61
C PHE A 94 -0.20 20.42 1.99
N GLU A 95 -1.48 20.31 1.62
CA GLU A 95 -2.23 19.07 1.85
C GLU A 95 -1.63 17.86 1.11
N VAL A 96 -1.15 18.06 -0.12
CA VAL A 96 -0.49 16.99 -0.88
C VAL A 96 0.85 16.63 -0.23
N ILE A 97 1.69 17.62 0.07
CA ILE A 97 2.99 17.41 0.72
C ILE A 97 2.83 16.66 2.05
N LYS A 98 1.81 16.99 2.84
CA LYS A 98 1.52 16.30 4.10
C LYS A 98 1.32 14.79 3.91
N LYS A 99 0.75 14.35 2.78
CA LYS A 99 0.60 12.92 2.45
C LYS A 99 1.93 12.28 2.07
N GLU A 100 2.77 13.02 1.35
CA GLU A 100 4.08 12.55 0.88
C GLU A 100 5.17 12.57 1.97
N LEU A 101 4.91 13.18 3.15
CA LEU A 101 5.80 13.12 4.32
C LEU A 101 6.16 11.68 4.73
N LEU A 102 5.32 10.70 4.40
CA LEU A 102 5.59 9.28 4.65
C LEU A 102 6.88 8.80 3.95
N LEU A 103 7.30 9.42 2.85
CA LEU A 103 8.57 9.10 2.18
C LEU A 103 9.79 9.41 3.05
N LEU A 104 9.70 10.42 3.91
CA LEU A 104 10.77 10.79 4.84
C LEU A 104 10.96 9.76 5.96
N PHE A 105 9.96 8.91 6.20
CA PHE A 105 10.08 7.83 7.17
C PHE A 105 10.92 6.65 6.69
N ILE A 106 11.21 6.54 5.38
CA ILE A 106 12.01 5.43 4.82
C ILE A 106 13.39 5.31 5.51
N PRO A 107 14.27 6.35 5.52
CA PRO A 107 15.56 6.23 6.21
C PRO A 107 15.40 6.10 7.73
N ILE A 108 14.37 6.69 8.32
CA ILE A 108 14.09 6.57 9.76
C ILE A 108 13.83 5.11 10.12
N PHE A 109 12.96 4.41 9.38
CA PHE A 109 12.72 2.98 9.61
C PHE A 109 13.96 2.13 9.34
N MET A 110 14.77 2.46 8.33
CA MET A 110 16.04 1.77 8.07
C MET A 110 17.04 1.89 9.23
N MET A 111 17.05 3.03 9.93
CA MET A 111 17.93 3.27 11.09
C MET A 111 17.37 2.67 12.39
N LEU A 112 16.05 2.65 12.56
CA LEU A 112 15.40 2.14 13.78
C LEU A 112 15.31 0.61 13.82
N ILE A 113 15.12 -0.05 12.67
CA ILE A 113 14.97 -1.51 12.60
C ILE A 113 16.35 -2.17 12.68
N GLU A 114 16.62 -2.86 13.78
CA GLU A 114 17.87 -3.61 13.97
C GLU A 114 17.81 -4.96 13.24
N LYS A 115 18.98 -5.48 12.83
CA LYS A 115 19.09 -6.76 12.13
C LYS A 115 18.45 -7.90 12.94
N GLY A 116 17.51 -8.60 12.33
CA GLY A 116 16.71 -9.66 12.92
C GLY A 116 15.31 -9.21 13.36
N GLU A 117 15.13 -7.93 13.71
CA GLU A 117 13.81 -7.37 14.09
C GLU A 117 12.84 -7.42 12.90
N GLU A 118 13.33 -7.23 11.67
CA GLU A 118 12.52 -7.25 10.45
C GLU A 118 11.72 -8.56 10.31
N LYS A 119 12.30 -9.69 10.73
CA LYS A 119 11.64 -10.99 10.66
C LYS A 119 10.48 -11.10 11.64
N ILE A 120 10.56 -10.43 12.78
CA ILE A 120 9.48 -10.42 13.77
C ILE A 120 8.39 -9.46 13.30
N LEU A 121 8.76 -8.27 12.82
CA LEU A 121 7.82 -7.29 12.27
C LEU A 121 7.02 -7.88 11.09
N ILE A 122 7.67 -8.58 10.16
CA ILE A 122 6.98 -9.27 9.06
C ILE A 122 5.97 -10.31 9.59
N LYS A 123 6.32 -11.08 10.62
CA LYS A 123 5.38 -12.05 11.22
C LYS A 123 4.21 -11.36 11.90
N LEU A 124 4.43 -10.22 12.56
CA LEU A 124 3.37 -9.41 13.16
C LEU A 124 2.43 -8.83 12.10
N PHE A 125 2.97 -8.41 10.95
CA PHE A 125 2.16 -7.98 9.80
C PHE A 125 1.27 -9.12 9.29
N ILE A 126 1.85 -10.31 9.06
CA ILE A 126 1.11 -11.50 8.61
C ILE A 126 0.04 -11.88 9.64
N PHE A 127 0.36 -11.80 10.93
CA PHE A 127 -0.59 -12.08 12.02
C PHE A 127 -1.75 -11.08 12.02
N SER A 128 -1.45 -9.79 11.93
CA SER A 128 -2.44 -8.71 11.82
C SER A 128 -3.37 -8.91 10.61
N MET A 129 -2.81 -9.23 9.44
CA MET A 129 -3.59 -9.53 8.23
C MET A 129 -4.42 -10.82 8.38
N SER A 130 -3.90 -11.85 9.05
CA SER A 130 -4.64 -13.09 9.32
C SER A 130 -5.87 -12.83 10.18
N ILE A 131 -5.76 -11.96 11.20
CA ILE A 131 -6.91 -11.54 12.02
C ILE A 131 -7.95 -10.84 11.15
N LEU A 132 -7.53 -9.90 10.30
CA LEU A 132 -8.45 -9.18 9.43
C LEU A 132 -9.17 -10.07 8.43
N VAL A 133 -8.46 -11.04 7.84
CA VAL A 133 -9.06 -12.05 6.94
C VAL A 133 -10.06 -12.91 7.70
N PHE A 134 -9.74 -13.32 8.93
CA PHE A 134 -10.66 -14.05 9.79
C PHE A 134 -11.94 -13.23 10.06
N ILE A 135 -11.82 -11.97 10.48
CA ILE A 135 -12.97 -11.07 10.68
C ILE A 135 -13.76 -10.89 9.38
N SER A 136 -13.06 -10.70 8.25
CA SER A 136 -13.69 -10.57 6.93
C SER A 136 -14.57 -11.78 6.60
N TYR A 137 -14.10 -12.99 6.90
CA TYR A 137 -14.91 -14.20 6.74
C TYR A 137 -16.08 -14.27 7.72
N LEU A 138 -15.91 -13.86 8.98
CA LEU A 138 -17.03 -13.80 9.93
C LEU A 138 -18.13 -12.84 9.46
N VAL A 139 -17.76 -11.72 8.84
CA VAL A 139 -18.74 -10.81 8.20
C VAL A 139 -19.34 -11.46 6.96
N TYR A 140 -18.53 -12.11 6.10
CA TYR A 140 -19.02 -12.80 4.90
C TYR A 140 -20.05 -13.90 5.20
N PHE A 141 -19.86 -14.66 6.29
CA PHE A 141 -20.78 -15.72 6.72
C PHE A 141 -21.95 -15.24 7.59
N GLY A 142 -22.11 -13.94 7.79
CA GLY A 142 -23.22 -13.37 8.56
C GLY A 142 -23.06 -13.41 10.08
N VAL A 143 -21.93 -13.90 10.60
CA VAL A 143 -21.70 -14.03 12.06
C VAL A 143 -21.51 -12.66 12.71
N LEU A 144 -20.90 -11.72 12.00
CA LEU A 144 -20.64 -10.35 12.46
C LEU A 144 -21.36 -9.29 11.60
N ASP A 145 -22.59 -9.58 11.19
CA ASP A 145 -23.38 -8.68 10.32
C ASP A 145 -23.57 -7.27 10.89
N PHE A 146 -23.62 -7.13 12.22
CA PHE A 146 -23.73 -5.81 12.85
C PHE A 146 -22.56 -4.89 12.48
N ILE A 147 -21.35 -5.43 12.31
CA ILE A 147 -20.16 -4.65 11.94
C ILE A 147 -20.39 -4.01 10.56
N SER A 148 -20.86 -4.79 9.58
CA SER A 148 -21.09 -4.27 8.22
C SER A 148 -22.12 -3.12 8.20
N LYS A 149 -23.14 -3.20 9.06
CA LYS A 149 -24.20 -2.20 9.19
C LYS A 149 -23.73 -0.94 9.92
N THR A 150 -22.89 -1.08 10.95
CA THR A 150 -22.36 0.04 11.73
C THR A 150 -21.38 0.92 10.94
N PHE A 151 -20.61 0.33 10.03
CA PHE A 151 -19.57 1.06 9.30
C PHE A 151 -19.98 1.53 7.90
N GLU A 152 -21.24 1.35 7.48
CA GLU A 152 -21.78 1.78 6.17
C GLU A 152 -20.89 1.41 4.95
N ILE A 153 -20.18 0.28 5.01
CA ILE A 153 -19.13 -0.06 4.04
C ILE A 153 -19.76 -0.65 2.77
N THR A 154 -20.43 0.20 2.02
CA THR A 154 -20.91 -0.08 0.67
C THR A 154 -19.84 0.33 -0.34
N PRO A 155 -19.58 -0.46 -1.41
CA PRO A 155 -20.32 -1.63 -1.88
C PRO A 155 -19.70 -2.99 -1.49
N THR A 156 -18.71 -3.03 -0.58
CA THR A 156 -18.00 -4.27 -0.22
C THR A 156 -17.99 -4.45 1.31
N PRO A 157 -19.02 -5.08 1.90
CA PRO A 157 -19.24 -5.08 3.35
C PRO A 157 -18.20 -5.90 4.13
N TYR A 158 -17.33 -6.65 3.46
CA TYR A 158 -16.45 -7.64 4.07
C TYR A 158 -15.11 -7.09 4.57
N THR A 159 -14.84 -5.79 4.44
CA THR A 159 -13.58 -5.15 4.90
C THR A 159 -13.89 -4.08 5.97
N PRO A 160 -14.04 -4.46 7.25
CA PRO A 160 -14.65 -3.59 8.26
C PRO A 160 -13.82 -2.37 8.70
N PHE A 161 -12.49 -2.47 8.64
CA PHE A 161 -11.60 -1.43 9.18
C PHE A 161 -10.98 -0.53 8.11
N MET A 162 -11.13 -0.89 6.84
CA MET A 162 -10.64 -0.09 5.72
C MET A 162 -11.35 -0.46 4.42
N THR A 163 -11.26 0.40 3.42
CA THR A 163 -11.83 0.12 2.09
C THR A 163 -11.10 -1.04 1.40
N HIS A 164 -11.81 -1.78 0.55
CA HIS A 164 -11.24 -2.82 -0.33
C HIS A 164 -10.09 -2.29 -1.21
N ILE A 165 -10.04 -0.99 -1.47
CA ILE A 165 -9.00 -0.31 -2.25
C ILE A 165 -7.66 -0.39 -1.52
N SER A 166 -7.65 -0.16 -0.21
CA SER A 166 -6.44 -0.25 0.62
C SER A 166 -6.19 -1.68 1.11
N TYR A 167 -7.25 -2.44 1.38
CA TYR A 167 -7.16 -3.78 1.97
C TYR A 167 -6.46 -4.80 1.06
N ASN A 168 -6.89 -4.88 -0.19
CA ASN A 168 -6.37 -5.90 -1.10
C ASN A 168 -4.86 -5.73 -1.41
N PRO A 169 -4.29 -4.52 -1.55
CA PRO A 169 -2.84 -4.35 -1.63
C PRO A 169 -2.07 -4.89 -0.42
N PHE A 170 -2.53 -4.64 0.81
CA PHE A 170 -1.93 -5.22 2.01
C PHE A 170 -2.05 -6.75 2.01
N LEU A 171 -3.20 -7.28 1.59
CA LEU A 171 -3.44 -8.72 1.47
C LEU A 171 -2.53 -9.38 0.43
N ALA A 172 -2.34 -8.75 -0.74
CA ALA A 172 -1.42 -9.22 -1.77
C ALA A 172 0.03 -9.29 -1.25
N LEU A 173 0.47 -8.26 -0.50
CA LEU A 173 1.79 -8.27 0.15
C LEU A 173 1.89 -9.38 1.20
N ALA A 174 0.85 -9.58 2.02
CA ALA A 174 0.82 -10.65 3.02
C ALA A 174 0.92 -12.05 2.39
N ILE A 175 0.20 -12.29 1.29
CA ILE A 175 0.27 -13.55 0.53
C ILE A 175 1.69 -13.75 -0.02
N TYR A 176 2.29 -12.72 -0.63
CA TYR A 176 3.66 -12.79 -1.10
C TYR A 176 4.66 -13.15 0.02
N LEU A 177 4.52 -12.54 1.20
CA LEU A 177 5.37 -12.84 2.36
C LEU A 177 5.14 -14.26 2.89
N LEU A 178 3.90 -14.76 2.85
CA LEU A 178 3.61 -16.16 3.18
C LEU A 178 4.26 -17.11 2.17
N ILE A 179 4.23 -16.80 0.87
CA ILE A 179 4.92 -17.58 -0.17
C ILE A 179 6.43 -17.60 0.09
N TYR A 180 7.02 -16.46 0.43
CA TYR A 180 8.42 -16.37 0.86
C TYR A 180 8.73 -17.36 2.01
N TYR A 181 7.89 -17.38 3.06
CA TYR A 181 8.09 -18.31 4.17
C TYR A 181 7.79 -19.78 3.80
N PHE A 182 6.85 -20.04 2.91
CA PHE A 182 6.53 -21.39 2.42
C PHE A 182 7.77 -22.07 1.81
N PHE A 183 8.58 -21.34 1.06
CA PHE A 183 9.82 -21.85 0.48
C PHE A 183 10.99 -21.96 1.48
N LYS A 184 10.94 -21.25 2.62
CA LYS A 184 11.99 -21.28 3.65
C LYS A 184 11.74 -22.31 4.75
N VAL A 185 10.49 -22.66 5.02
CA VAL A 185 10.12 -23.58 6.10
C VAL A 185 10.38 -25.04 5.70
N LYS A 186 11.11 -25.77 6.55
CA LYS A 186 11.36 -27.22 6.38
C LYS A 186 10.29 -28.10 7.04
N LYS A 187 9.65 -27.63 8.12
CA LYS A 187 8.67 -28.42 8.89
C LYS A 187 7.36 -28.57 8.11
N ILE A 188 6.97 -29.80 7.78
CA ILE A 188 5.80 -30.08 6.94
C ILE A 188 4.49 -29.53 7.51
N LYS A 189 4.23 -29.68 8.82
CA LYS A 189 3.03 -29.15 9.48
C LYS A 189 2.89 -27.64 9.30
N LEU A 190 3.98 -26.90 9.50
CA LEU A 190 3.99 -25.45 9.32
C LEU A 190 3.87 -25.06 7.84
N LYS A 191 4.45 -25.84 6.94
CA LYS A 191 4.33 -25.63 5.49
C LYS A 191 2.89 -25.80 5.00
N ILE A 192 2.17 -26.82 5.51
CA ILE A 192 0.74 -27.04 5.25
C ILE A 192 -0.09 -25.87 5.80
N PHE A 193 0.19 -25.44 7.03
CA PHE A 193 -0.50 -24.28 7.63
C PHE A 193 -0.32 -23.00 6.81
N ILE A 194 0.90 -22.70 6.35
CA ILE A 194 1.18 -21.55 5.49
C ILE A 194 0.44 -21.68 4.15
N ALA A 195 0.42 -22.86 3.53
CA ALA A 195 -0.31 -23.09 2.29
C ALA A 195 -1.81 -22.84 2.47
N LEU A 196 -2.39 -23.30 3.57
CA LEU A 196 -3.80 -23.05 3.91
C LEU A 196 -4.07 -21.55 4.04
N LEU A 197 -3.21 -20.80 4.75
CA LEU A 197 -3.35 -19.35 4.86
C LEU A 197 -3.26 -18.65 3.50
N ILE A 198 -2.34 -19.05 2.62
CA ILE A 198 -2.23 -18.50 1.26
C ILE A 198 -3.54 -18.71 0.49
N ILE A 199 -4.12 -19.91 0.55
CA ILE A 199 -5.38 -20.23 -0.12
C ILE A 199 -6.53 -19.38 0.44
N LEU A 200 -6.68 -19.33 1.77
CA LEU A 200 -7.73 -18.55 2.44
C LEU A 200 -7.62 -17.05 2.10
N MET A 201 -6.41 -16.49 2.20
CA MET A 201 -6.19 -15.09 1.85
C MET A 201 -6.46 -14.81 0.36
N SER A 202 -6.08 -15.73 -0.52
CA SER A 202 -6.34 -15.59 -1.96
C SER A 202 -7.83 -15.59 -2.27
N ILE A 203 -8.61 -16.52 -1.69
CA ILE A 203 -10.07 -16.57 -1.84
C ILE A 203 -10.69 -15.27 -1.32
N ASN A 204 -10.30 -14.83 -0.12
CA ASN A 204 -10.83 -13.60 0.49
C ASN A 204 -10.63 -12.37 -0.42
N MET A 205 -9.46 -12.22 -1.04
CA MET A 205 -9.16 -11.12 -1.96
C MET A 205 -10.11 -11.03 -3.17
N PHE A 206 -10.64 -12.16 -3.65
CA PHE A 206 -11.62 -12.20 -4.75
C PHE A 206 -13.07 -12.03 -4.28
N ILE A 207 -13.34 -12.26 -2.98
CA ILE A 207 -14.63 -11.95 -2.34
C ILE A 207 -14.74 -10.44 -2.07
N THR A 208 -13.67 -9.78 -1.65
CA THR A 208 -13.67 -8.35 -1.27
C THR A 208 -13.62 -7.39 -2.48
N GLY A 209 -13.25 -7.87 -3.68
CA GLY A 209 -13.43 -7.11 -4.93
C GLY A 209 -12.46 -5.96 -5.21
N GLY A 210 -11.34 -5.84 -4.48
CA GLY A 210 -10.31 -4.83 -4.72
C GLY A 210 -9.42 -5.11 -5.93
N ARG A 211 -9.77 -4.52 -7.09
CA ARG A 211 -9.07 -4.68 -8.39
C ARG A 211 -7.58 -4.37 -8.32
N ALA A 212 -7.18 -3.24 -7.71
CA ALA A 212 -5.78 -2.84 -7.63
C ALA A 212 -4.93 -3.88 -6.88
N GLY A 213 -5.45 -4.43 -5.78
CA GLY A 213 -4.77 -5.48 -5.05
C GLY A 213 -4.77 -6.84 -5.77
N GLN A 214 -5.78 -7.15 -6.58
CA GLN A 214 -5.76 -8.34 -7.45
C GLN A 214 -4.66 -8.25 -8.52
N VAL A 215 -4.48 -7.07 -9.13
CA VAL A 215 -3.36 -6.81 -10.05
C VAL A 215 -2.04 -6.96 -9.30
N ALA A 216 -1.90 -6.32 -8.13
CA ALA A 216 -0.70 -6.44 -7.31
C ALA A 216 -0.39 -7.89 -6.93
N PHE A 217 -1.40 -8.70 -6.61
CA PHE A 217 -1.25 -10.11 -6.33
C PHE A 217 -0.68 -10.88 -7.52
N PHE A 218 -1.22 -10.71 -8.72
CA PHE A 218 -0.69 -11.40 -9.90
C PHE A 218 0.75 -10.98 -10.23
N VAL A 219 1.08 -9.69 -10.07
CA VAL A 219 2.45 -9.20 -10.21
C VAL A 219 3.37 -9.82 -9.16
N LEU A 220 2.95 -9.88 -7.90
CA LEU A 220 3.74 -10.47 -6.82
C LEU A 220 3.88 -11.99 -6.96
N LEU A 221 2.89 -12.69 -7.53
CA LEU A 221 3.02 -14.10 -7.90
C LEU A 221 4.07 -14.30 -8.98
N LEU A 222 4.10 -13.44 -10.01
CA LEU A 222 5.15 -13.45 -11.03
C LEU A 222 6.53 -13.22 -10.40
N VAL A 223 6.65 -12.23 -9.51
CA VAL A 223 7.90 -11.96 -8.77
C VAL A 223 8.32 -13.20 -7.97
N ALA A 224 7.40 -13.79 -7.20
CA ALA A 224 7.68 -14.98 -6.40
C ALA A 224 8.08 -16.19 -7.28
N PHE A 225 7.45 -16.36 -8.44
CA PHE A 225 7.83 -17.39 -9.41
C PHE A 225 9.29 -17.22 -9.85
N PHE A 226 9.67 -16.05 -10.34
CA PHE A 226 11.05 -15.79 -10.75
C PHE A 226 12.06 -15.85 -9.60
N GLN A 227 11.64 -15.51 -8.38
CA GLN A 227 12.51 -15.51 -7.21
C GLN A 227 12.81 -16.91 -6.67
N PHE A 228 11.83 -17.82 -6.66
CA PHE A 228 11.96 -19.12 -5.99
C PHE A 228 11.97 -20.32 -6.93
N ILE A 229 11.49 -20.16 -8.16
CA ILE A 229 11.33 -21.26 -9.10
C ILE A 229 12.34 -21.08 -10.24
N ARG A 230 13.28 -22.03 -10.36
CA ARG A 230 14.19 -22.08 -11.50
C ARG A 230 13.39 -22.25 -12.79
N ILE A 231 13.53 -21.29 -13.71
CA ILE A 231 12.82 -21.23 -14.99
C ILE A 231 13.10 -22.49 -15.80
N SER A 232 12.03 -23.14 -16.24
CA SER A 232 12.03 -24.18 -17.27
C SER A 232 10.71 -24.10 -18.02
N ILE A 233 10.68 -24.55 -19.27
CA ILE A 233 9.47 -24.51 -20.12
C ILE A 233 8.28 -25.14 -19.38
N LEU A 234 8.45 -26.35 -18.83
CA LEU A 234 7.40 -27.05 -18.09
C LEU A 234 6.88 -26.24 -16.88
N LYS A 235 7.78 -25.66 -16.07
CA LYS A 235 7.38 -24.88 -14.88
C LYS A 235 6.70 -23.59 -15.25
N THR A 236 7.15 -22.92 -16.31
CA THR A 236 6.51 -21.72 -16.84
C THR A 236 5.11 -22.05 -17.37
N VAL A 237 4.95 -23.14 -18.11
CA VAL A 237 3.63 -23.60 -18.60
C VAL A 237 2.70 -23.92 -17.43
N ILE A 238 3.15 -24.67 -16.42
CA ILE A 238 2.36 -24.96 -15.21
C ILE A 238 1.95 -23.67 -14.50
N PHE A 239 2.88 -22.72 -14.36
CA PHE A 239 2.61 -21.44 -13.71
C PHE A 239 1.56 -20.63 -14.49
N LEU A 240 1.71 -20.48 -15.80
CA LEU A 240 0.73 -19.78 -16.65
C LEU A 240 -0.64 -20.47 -16.61
N PHE A 241 -0.67 -21.80 -16.64
CA PHE A 241 -1.91 -22.56 -16.51
C PHE A 241 -2.56 -22.34 -15.13
N SER A 242 -1.77 -22.30 -14.05
CA SER A 242 -2.27 -22.00 -12.71
C SER A 242 -2.84 -20.58 -12.61
N LEU A 243 -2.19 -19.60 -13.26
CA LEU A 243 -2.63 -18.21 -13.32
C LEU A 243 -3.97 -18.09 -14.05
N ALA A 244 -4.06 -18.73 -15.22
CA ALA A 244 -5.30 -18.80 -15.99
C ALA A 244 -6.41 -19.50 -15.21
N SER A 245 -6.09 -20.59 -14.51
CA SER A 245 -7.05 -21.32 -13.68
C SER A 245 -7.61 -20.46 -12.56
N ILE A 246 -6.77 -19.69 -11.85
CA ILE A 246 -7.22 -18.75 -10.81
C ILE A 246 -8.19 -17.73 -11.40
N PHE A 247 -7.88 -17.17 -12.56
CA PHE A 247 -8.75 -16.19 -13.23
C PHE A 247 -10.09 -16.80 -13.66
N ILE A 248 -10.07 -17.98 -14.29
CA ILE A 248 -11.27 -18.70 -14.74
C ILE A 248 -12.15 -19.07 -13.54
N LEU A 249 -11.56 -19.61 -12.47
CA LEU A 249 -12.29 -19.95 -11.25
C LEU A 249 -12.90 -18.70 -10.61
N ALA A 250 -12.14 -17.61 -10.48
CA ALA A 250 -12.66 -16.35 -9.94
C ALA A 250 -13.83 -15.80 -10.79
N TYR A 251 -13.74 -15.85 -12.12
CA TYR A 251 -14.80 -15.39 -13.01
C TYR A 251 -16.08 -16.22 -12.94
N ASN A 252 -15.97 -17.53 -12.74
CA ASN A 252 -17.14 -18.41 -12.68
C ASN A 252 -17.76 -18.47 -11.28
N PHE A 253 -16.95 -18.41 -10.22
CA PHE A 253 -17.41 -18.65 -8.84
C PHE A 253 -17.52 -17.38 -7.97
N SER A 254 -16.97 -16.24 -8.36
CA SER A 254 -17.17 -14.96 -7.65
C SER A 254 -18.08 -14.03 -8.47
N PRO A 255 -19.36 -13.86 -8.07
CA PRO A 255 -20.28 -12.95 -8.74
C PRO A 255 -19.75 -11.52 -8.83
N LEU A 256 -19.13 -11.04 -7.73
CA LEU A 256 -18.52 -9.71 -7.68
C LEU A 256 -17.36 -9.59 -8.68
N PHE A 257 -16.48 -10.59 -8.76
CA PHE A 257 -15.38 -10.56 -9.73
C PHE A 257 -15.91 -10.58 -11.17
N LYS A 258 -16.90 -11.42 -11.47
CA LYS A 258 -17.57 -11.49 -12.77
C LYS A 258 -18.19 -10.14 -13.17
N GLU A 259 -18.96 -9.54 -12.28
CA GLU A 259 -19.55 -8.21 -12.49
C GLU A 259 -18.47 -7.16 -12.75
N ARG A 260 -17.39 -7.19 -11.97
CA ARG A 260 -16.27 -6.25 -12.11
C ARG A 260 -15.55 -6.41 -13.45
N VAL A 261 -15.35 -7.63 -13.95
CA VAL A 261 -14.75 -7.91 -15.26
C VAL A 261 -15.68 -7.43 -16.38
N ASN A 262 -16.96 -7.80 -16.32
CA ASN A 262 -17.94 -7.41 -17.33
C ASN A 262 -18.15 -5.89 -17.37
N GLY A 263 -18.14 -5.24 -16.21
CA GLY A 263 -18.18 -3.79 -16.10
C GLY A 263 -16.99 -3.12 -16.78
N VAL A 264 -15.76 -3.65 -16.61
CA VAL A 264 -14.58 -3.12 -17.32
C VAL A 264 -14.74 -3.26 -18.83
N ILE A 265 -15.15 -4.43 -19.31
CA ILE A 265 -15.36 -4.69 -20.74
C ILE A 265 -16.40 -3.71 -21.31
N TYR A 266 -17.53 -3.55 -20.62
CA TYR A 266 -18.58 -2.60 -21.02
C TYR A 266 -18.07 -1.16 -21.05
N GLU A 267 -17.40 -0.72 -19.98
CA GLU A 267 -16.90 0.66 -19.86
C GLU A 267 -15.86 0.98 -20.94
N VAL A 268 -14.96 0.05 -21.26
CA VAL A 268 -13.94 0.22 -22.31
C VAL A 268 -14.58 0.25 -23.70
N ASN A 269 -15.60 -0.57 -23.95
CA ASN A 269 -16.32 -0.56 -25.24
C ASN A 269 -17.28 0.64 -25.38
N ASN A 270 -17.64 1.30 -24.28
CA ASN A 270 -18.61 2.41 -24.26
C ASN A 270 -18.06 3.60 -23.46
N LEU A 271 -16.81 4.00 -23.73
CA LEU A 271 -16.09 5.01 -22.93
C LEU A 271 -16.87 6.31 -22.81
N GLU A 272 -17.47 6.81 -23.90
CA GLU A 272 -18.21 8.08 -23.88
C GLU A 272 -19.41 8.06 -22.93
N LYS A 273 -20.14 6.94 -22.88
CA LYS A 273 -21.28 6.74 -21.96
C LYS A 273 -20.83 6.41 -20.54
N SER A 274 -19.57 6.04 -20.36
CA SER A 274 -19.00 5.53 -19.11
C SER A 274 -17.98 6.47 -18.47
N ARG A 275 -17.84 7.72 -18.93
CA ARG A 275 -16.85 8.69 -18.42
C ARG A 275 -16.97 8.98 -16.92
N ASN A 276 -18.11 8.71 -16.31
CA ASN A 276 -18.34 8.87 -14.87
C ASN A 276 -18.35 7.55 -14.09
N ARG A 277 -18.03 6.42 -14.75
CA ARG A 277 -17.87 5.10 -14.11
C ARG A 277 -16.40 4.83 -13.81
N SER A 278 -16.12 3.86 -12.95
CA SER A 278 -14.79 3.67 -12.34
C SER A 278 -13.60 3.65 -13.32
N VAL A 279 -13.69 2.90 -14.41
CA VAL A 279 -12.63 2.78 -15.44
C VAL A 279 -12.70 3.94 -16.41
N GLY A 280 -13.88 4.27 -16.92
CA GLY A 280 -14.05 5.37 -17.88
C GLY A 280 -13.62 6.72 -17.30
N LEU A 281 -13.87 6.95 -16.01
CA LEU A 281 -13.42 8.12 -15.27
C LEU A 281 -11.91 8.16 -15.16
N ARG A 282 -11.24 7.05 -14.81
CA ARG A 282 -9.77 7.00 -14.77
C ARG A 282 -9.13 7.24 -16.13
N ILE A 283 -9.68 6.65 -17.19
CA ILE A 283 -9.18 6.89 -18.56
C ILE A 283 -9.36 8.37 -18.92
N THR A 284 -10.52 8.95 -18.63
CA THR A 284 -10.78 10.38 -18.84
C THR A 284 -9.81 11.25 -18.04
N MET A 285 -9.55 10.89 -16.78
CA MET A 285 -8.57 11.55 -15.93
C MET A 285 -7.18 11.53 -16.55
N TRP A 286 -6.75 10.38 -17.07
CA TRP A 286 -5.43 10.21 -17.68
C TRP A 286 -5.30 10.98 -18.98
N GLU A 287 -6.30 10.94 -19.86
CA GLU A 287 -6.31 11.73 -21.09
C GLU A 287 -6.20 13.23 -20.79
N ASN A 288 -7.00 13.73 -19.85
CA ASN A 288 -6.97 15.13 -19.45
C ASN A 288 -5.64 15.49 -18.79
N SER A 289 -5.08 14.62 -17.95
CA SER A 289 -3.77 14.85 -17.33
C SER A 289 -2.66 14.91 -18.39
N ILE A 290 -2.68 14.04 -19.40
CA ILE A 290 -1.73 14.11 -20.52
C ILE A 290 -1.89 15.43 -21.30
N ARG A 291 -3.11 15.95 -21.46
CA ARG A 291 -3.35 17.28 -22.06
C ARG A 291 -2.77 18.40 -21.20
N ILE A 292 -2.85 18.30 -19.87
CA ILE A 292 -2.19 19.24 -18.95
C ILE A 292 -0.67 19.18 -19.12
N ILE A 293 -0.07 17.98 -19.07
CA ILE A 293 1.38 17.76 -19.26
C ILE A 293 1.89 18.41 -20.55
N LYS A 294 1.12 18.30 -21.63
CA LYS A 294 1.49 18.91 -22.92
C LYS A 294 1.47 20.44 -22.90
N ASN A 295 0.65 21.05 -22.03
CA ASN A 295 0.57 22.51 -21.88
C ASN A 295 1.60 23.06 -20.89
N THR A 296 2.01 22.26 -19.91
CA THR A 296 2.99 22.61 -18.88
C THR A 296 4.15 21.60 -18.86
N PRO A 297 4.93 21.46 -19.95
CA PRO A 297 5.99 20.47 -20.03
C PRO A 297 7.09 20.74 -19.01
N LEU A 298 7.79 19.68 -18.59
CA LEU A 298 8.91 19.65 -17.63
C LEU A 298 8.54 19.99 -16.19
N LEU A 299 8.02 21.19 -15.92
CA LEU A 299 7.75 21.67 -14.56
C LEU A 299 6.34 21.30 -14.08
N GLY A 300 5.40 21.03 -14.98
CA GLY A 300 4.01 20.82 -14.61
C GLY A 300 3.31 22.12 -14.18
N SER A 301 2.13 21.97 -13.61
CA SER A 301 1.23 23.06 -13.23
C SER A 301 1.47 23.59 -11.83
N GLY A 302 2.25 22.88 -11.02
CA GLY A 302 2.42 23.14 -9.60
C GLY A 302 1.56 22.19 -8.76
N VAL A 303 2.13 21.66 -7.67
CA VAL A 303 1.47 20.65 -6.82
C VAL A 303 0.10 21.09 -6.28
N GLY A 304 -0.10 22.40 -6.10
CA GLY A 304 -1.37 22.97 -5.65
C GLY A 304 -2.47 23.05 -6.72
N ASP A 305 -2.12 23.03 -8.00
CA ASP A 305 -2.99 23.54 -9.06
C ASP A 305 -3.57 22.48 -10.00
N PHE A 306 -3.21 21.20 -9.81
CA PHE A 306 -3.73 20.11 -10.63
C PHE A 306 -5.26 20.16 -10.79
N SER A 307 -6.03 20.33 -9.70
CA SER A 307 -7.49 20.36 -9.77
C SER A 307 -8.02 21.52 -10.62
N LYS A 308 -7.37 22.68 -10.53
CA LYS A 308 -7.72 23.90 -11.28
C LYS A 308 -7.47 23.69 -12.77
N GLU A 309 -6.29 23.18 -13.13
CA GLU A 309 -5.95 22.90 -14.53
C GLU A 309 -6.78 21.76 -15.11
N TYR A 310 -7.02 20.72 -14.32
CA TYR A 310 -7.91 19.62 -14.70
C TYR A 310 -9.33 20.12 -15.02
N LYS A 311 -9.88 21.01 -14.19
CA LYS A 311 -11.22 21.58 -14.42
C LYS A 311 -11.29 22.38 -15.72
N LYS A 312 -10.22 23.13 -16.07
CA LYS A 312 -10.13 23.86 -17.35
C LYS A 312 -10.13 22.90 -18.54
N ILE A 313 -9.27 21.89 -18.50
CA ILE A 313 -9.15 20.88 -19.57
C ILE A 313 -10.43 20.05 -19.68
N SER A 314 -11.02 19.63 -18.56
CA SER A 314 -12.25 18.84 -18.54
C SER A 314 -13.42 19.59 -19.16
N LYS A 315 -13.61 20.88 -18.83
CA LYS A 315 -14.65 21.72 -19.48
C LYS A 315 -14.51 21.80 -20.99
N LYS A 316 -13.27 21.83 -21.50
CA LYS A 316 -13.00 21.97 -22.94
C LYS A 316 -13.13 20.66 -23.71
N TYR A 317 -12.60 19.57 -23.17
CA TYR A 317 -12.45 18.31 -23.91
C TYR A 317 -13.39 17.20 -23.46
N THR A 318 -13.90 17.27 -22.22
CA THR A 318 -14.68 16.19 -21.60
C THR A 318 -15.82 16.76 -20.73
N PRO A 319 -16.69 17.64 -21.26
CA PRO A 319 -17.63 18.43 -20.45
C PRO A 319 -18.70 17.58 -19.73
N THR A 320 -18.96 16.36 -20.19
CA THR A 320 -19.90 15.42 -19.58
C THR A 320 -19.27 14.57 -18.47
N ALA A 321 -17.96 14.65 -18.29
CA ALA A 321 -17.22 13.92 -17.26
C ALA A 321 -17.11 14.73 -15.96
N LEU A 322 -16.85 14.05 -14.85
CA LEU A 322 -16.53 14.69 -13.57
C LEU A 322 -15.36 15.67 -13.75
N SER A 323 -15.59 16.93 -13.39
CA SER A 323 -14.62 18.02 -13.54
C SER A 323 -13.91 18.37 -12.25
N ASP A 324 -14.46 17.97 -11.10
CA ASP A 324 -13.84 18.17 -9.79
C ASP A 324 -13.02 16.93 -9.41
N VAL A 325 -11.76 16.92 -9.84
CA VAL A 325 -10.84 15.81 -9.64
C VAL A 325 -9.60 16.32 -8.91
N ALA A 326 -9.39 15.81 -7.70
CA ALA A 326 -8.27 16.20 -6.85
C ALA A 326 -6.93 15.53 -7.23
N GLN A 327 -6.98 14.41 -7.95
CA GLN A 327 -5.82 13.64 -8.41
C GLN A 327 -6.21 12.67 -9.53
N PRO A 328 -5.29 12.29 -10.44
CA PRO A 328 -5.59 11.46 -11.61
C PRO A 328 -5.65 9.96 -11.33
N HIS A 329 -5.59 9.53 -10.05
CA HIS A 329 -5.45 8.12 -9.66
C HIS A 329 -4.25 7.40 -10.32
N ASN A 330 -3.22 8.16 -10.68
CA ASN A 330 -1.94 7.69 -11.19
C ASN A 330 -0.88 8.73 -10.86
N MET A 331 0.05 8.41 -9.95
CA MET A 331 1.03 9.38 -9.46
C MET A 331 1.95 9.91 -10.58
N TYR A 332 2.19 9.12 -11.64
CA TYR A 332 3.01 9.55 -12.78
C TYR A 332 2.32 10.57 -13.69
N LEU A 333 1.01 10.76 -13.54
CA LEU A 333 0.22 11.73 -14.30
C LEU A 333 -0.20 12.93 -13.43
N PHE A 334 0.24 12.97 -12.17
CA PHE A 334 -0.06 14.07 -11.27
C PHE A 334 0.95 15.20 -11.53
N VAL A 335 0.49 16.27 -12.19
CA VAL A 335 1.34 17.33 -12.75
C VAL A 335 0.86 18.73 -12.44
#